data_AF-A0A935AL77-F1
#
_entry.id   AF-A0A935AL77-F1
#
_cell.length_a   1.000
_cell.length_b   1.000
_cell.length_c   1.000
_cell.angle_alpha   90.00
_cell.angle_beta   90.00
_cell.angle_gamma   90.00
#
_symmetry.space_group_name_H-M   'P 1'
#
loop_
_entity.id
_entity.type
_entity.pdbx_description
1 polymer ?
#
loop_
_entity_poly.entity_id
_entity_poly.type
_entity_poly.pdbx_seq_one_letter_code
_entity_poly.pdbx_strand_id
1 'polypeptide(L)'
;MNIQPVSATYFAHAMERAASFRHISPAAPADSADPVHISSAARAALAAEGDASVDAKLASIRARGPINRSEADQAYLFTHDQRLAEIAAQGKPPEKLTADELDYMQKATGMVNTMANLSPAEKALYDKAVASGNTAAAAGISQIALVRMMGHTAGGAGGATYDPLNTAITAANVERYFSHSIVDPSGQAKAGFQALIAFLNADRVG
;
A
#
# COMPACT_ATOMS: atom_id res chain seq x y z
N MET A 1 22.23 -35.23 -56.84
CA MET A 1 21.48 -36.49 -57.05
C MET A 1 20.00 -36.17 -56.83
N ASN A 2 19.15 -36.64 -57.75
CA ASN A 2 17.68 -36.60 -57.77
C ASN A 2 17.03 -35.24 -58.11
N ILE A 3 16.79 -34.94 -59.40
CA ILE A 3 15.76 -35.46 -60.33
C ILE A 3 14.38 -34.80 -60.07
N GLN A 4 14.02 -33.85 -60.94
CA GLN A 4 12.61 -33.51 -61.23
C GLN A 4 11.93 -34.71 -61.90
N PRO A 5 10.60 -34.79 -61.82
CA PRO A 5 9.90 -34.87 -63.11
C PRO A 5 8.69 -33.95 -63.19
N VAL A 6 8.66 -33.24 -64.31
CA VAL A 6 7.49 -32.63 -64.95
C VAL A 6 6.80 -33.74 -65.76
N SER A 7 5.49 -33.85 -65.66
CA SER A 7 4.60 -34.56 -66.61
C SER A 7 3.16 -34.14 -66.27
N ALA A 8 2.19 -34.04 -67.17
CA ALA A 8 2.10 -33.87 -68.61
C ALA A 8 0.59 -33.66 -68.86
N THR A 9 0.24 -32.70 -69.70
CA THR A 9 -1.11 -32.46 -70.24
C THR A 9 -1.72 -33.69 -70.92
N TYR A 10 -3.01 -33.99 -70.72
CA TYR A 10 -3.81 -34.77 -71.66
C TYR A 10 -5.28 -34.28 -71.80
N PHE A 11 -5.59 -33.74 -73.00
CA PHE A 11 -6.78 -33.86 -73.86
C PHE A 11 -8.16 -33.22 -73.54
N ALA A 12 -8.42 -32.09 -74.22
CA ALA A 12 -9.38 -31.80 -75.31
C ALA A 12 -10.85 -32.32 -75.35
N HIS A 13 -11.71 -31.39 -75.82
CA HIS A 13 -13.07 -31.47 -76.41
C HIS A 13 -14.26 -31.71 -75.45
N ALA A 14 -15.44 -31.06 -75.56
CA ALA A 14 -16.11 -30.45 -76.70
C ALA A 14 -17.08 -29.30 -76.29
N MET A 15 -17.54 -28.57 -77.30
CA MET A 15 -18.51 -27.47 -77.29
C MET A 15 -19.85 -27.85 -76.65
N GLU A 16 -20.53 -26.92 -75.97
CA GLU A 16 -21.80 -26.40 -76.50
C GLU A 16 -22.24 -25.10 -75.82
N ARG A 17 -22.93 -24.32 -76.64
CA ARG A 17 -23.31 -22.92 -76.49
C ARG A 17 -24.73 -22.89 -75.96
N ALA A 18 -24.97 -22.33 -74.77
CA ALA A 18 -26.29 -21.87 -74.38
C ALA A 18 -26.17 -20.55 -73.61
N ALA A 19 -26.38 -19.45 -74.32
CA ALA A 19 -26.56 -18.14 -73.73
C ALA A 19 -27.83 -18.16 -72.87
N SER A 20 -27.69 -17.82 -71.60
CA SER A 20 -28.80 -17.36 -70.77
C SER A 20 -28.24 -16.26 -69.88
N PHE A 21 -28.39 -15.02 -70.36
CA PHE A 21 -28.18 -13.81 -69.58
C PHE A 21 -29.04 -13.89 -68.31
N ARG A 22 -28.45 -14.26 -67.17
CA ARG A 22 -28.98 -13.92 -65.86
C ARG A 22 -28.36 -12.59 -65.46
N HIS A 23 -29.22 -11.58 -65.43
CA HIS A 23 -28.96 -10.25 -64.92
C HIS A 23 -28.45 -10.36 -63.47
N ILE A 24 -27.15 -10.18 -63.24
CA ILE A 24 -26.58 -10.08 -61.90
C ILE A 24 -26.52 -8.58 -61.59
N SER A 25 -27.44 -8.10 -60.76
CA SER A 25 -27.29 -6.78 -60.16
C SER A 25 -26.02 -6.78 -59.30
N PRO A 26 -25.11 -5.80 -59.43
CA PRO A 26 -24.00 -5.68 -58.50
C PRO A 26 -24.57 -5.35 -57.11
N ALA A 27 -24.19 -6.15 -56.11
CA ALA A 27 -24.46 -5.81 -54.71
C ALA A 27 -23.79 -4.47 -54.38
N ALA A 28 -24.52 -3.59 -53.72
CA ALA A 28 -23.98 -2.32 -53.23
C ALA A 28 -22.76 -2.59 -52.33
N PRO A 29 -21.70 -1.78 -52.39
CA PRO A 29 -20.61 -1.87 -51.44
C PRO A 29 -21.19 -1.66 -50.03
N ALA A 30 -20.94 -2.61 -49.13
CA ALA A 30 -21.27 -2.42 -47.72
C ALA A 30 -20.41 -1.26 -47.20
N ASP A 31 -21.07 -0.15 -46.89
CA ASP A 31 -20.47 0.99 -46.21
C ASP A 31 -20.23 0.59 -44.75
N SER A 32 -19.17 -0.18 -44.49
CA SER A 32 -18.79 -0.59 -43.13
C SER A 32 -17.98 0.54 -42.48
N ALA A 33 -18.65 1.65 -42.22
CA ALA A 33 -18.28 2.59 -41.19
C ALA A 33 -19.22 2.39 -39.98
N ASP A 34 -19.28 1.17 -39.46
CA ASP A 34 -20.01 0.87 -38.24
C ASP A 34 -19.08 1.16 -37.05
N PRO A 35 -19.32 2.23 -36.25
CA PRO A 35 -18.47 2.54 -35.12
C PRO A 35 -18.53 1.40 -34.11
N VAL A 36 -17.38 0.77 -33.84
CA VAL A 36 -17.28 -0.31 -32.86
C VAL A 36 -17.57 0.24 -31.46
N HIS A 37 -18.79 0.02 -30.98
CA HIS A 37 -19.21 0.47 -29.65
C HIS A 37 -18.77 -0.55 -28.60
N ILE A 38 -17.74 -0.21 -27.82
CA ILE A 38 -17.35 -1.00 -26.64
C ILE A 38 -18.47 -0.92 -25.60
N SER A 39 -19.03 -2.08 -25.23
CA SER A 39 -20.09 -2.15 -24.23
C SER A 39 -19.61 -1.58 -22.89
N SER A 40 -20.53 -1.03 -22.10
CA SER A 40 -20.22 -0.55 -20.73
C SER A 40 -19.63 -1.66 -19.86
N ALA A 41 -20.12 -2.90 -20.03
CA ALA A 41 -19.59 -4.08 -19.35
C ALA A 41 -18.15 -4.40 -19.75
N ALA A 42 -17.80 -4.30 -21.04
CA ALA A 42 -16.42 -4.53 -21.49
C ALA A 42 -15.46 -3.43 -20.98
N ARG A 43 -15.93 -2.18 -20.90
CA ARG A 43 -15.14 -1.09 -20.27
C ARG A 43 -14.95 -1.30 -18.78
N ALA A 44 -15.97 -1.75 -18.05
CA ALA A 44 -15.87 -2.06 -16.63
C ALA A 44 -14.93 -3.25 -16.37
N ALA A 45 -14.99 -4.30 -17.20
CA ALA A 45 -14.07 -5.43 -17.11
C ALA A 45 -12.62 -5.01 -17.37
N LEU A 46 -12.38 -4.19 -18.40
CA LEU A 46 -11.04 -3.69 -18.71
C LEU A 46 -10.49 -2.77 -17.60
N ALA A 47 -11.35 -1.93 -16.99
CA ALA A 47 -10.96 -1.12 -15.84
C ALA A 47 -10.59 -2.00 -14.63
N ALA A 48 -11.40 -3.03 -14.33
CA ALA A 48 -11.13 -3.97 -13.26
C ALA A 48 -9.83 -4.78 -13.48
N GLU A 49 -9.52 -5.17 -14.73
CA GLU A 49 -8.24 -5.80 -15.07
C GLU A 49 -7.06 -4.83 -14.87
N GLY A 50 -7.24 -3.55 -15.21
CA GLY A 50 -6.28 -2.49 -14.93
C GLY A 50 -6.00 -2.34 -13.44
N ASP A 51 -7.04 -2.28 -12.62
CA ASP A 51 -6.93 -2.18 -11.16
C ASP A 51 -6.24 -3.41 -10.56
N ALA A 52 -6.61 -4.62 -11.00
CA ALA A 52 -5.96 -5.85 -10.56
C ALA A 52 -4.46 -5.91 -10.96
N SER A 53 -4.11 -5.37 -12.13
CA SER A 53 -2.72 -5.26 -12.59
C SER A 53 -1.91 -4.27 -11.73
N VAL A 54 -2.53 -3.15 -11.37
CA VAL A 54 -1.94 -2.15 -10.47
C VAL A 54 -1.71 -2.75 -9.09
N ASP A 55 -2.70 -3.44 -8.52
CA ASP A 55 -2.59 -4.10 -7.22
C ASP A 55 -1.48 -5.16 -7.19
N ALA A 56 -1.40 -6.00 -8.23
CA ALA A 56 -0.34 -6.99 -8.37
C ALA A 56 1.04 -6.32 -8.44
N LYS A 57 1.16 -5.18 -9.15
CA LYS A 57 2.40 -4.43 -9.23
C LYS A 57 2.77 -3.78 -7.90
N LEU A 58 1.81 -3.19 -7.19
CA LEU A 58 2.01 -2.63 -5.84
C LEU A 58 2.46 -3.72 -4.85
N ALA A 59 1.84 -4.89 -4.89
CA ALA A 59 2.22 -6.03 -4.05
C ALA A 59 3.65 -6.50 -4.35
N SER A 60 4.02 -6.61 -5.63
CA SER A 60 5.38 -6.96 -6.07
C SER A 60 6.43 -5.93 -5.62
N ILE A 61 6.11 -4.64 -5.70
CA ILE A 61 6.97 -3.57 -5.17
C ILE A 61 7.11 -3.71 -3.65
N ARG A 62 6.00 -3.93 -2.94
CA ARG A 62 6.01 -4.04 -1.48
C ARG A 62 6.85 -5.22 -1.00
N ALA A 63 6.71 -6.37 -1.66
CA ALA A 63 7.41 -7.62 -1.35
C ALA A 63 8.95 -7.54 -1.48
N ARG A 64 9.47 -6.67 -2.34
CA ARG A 64 10.92 -6.45 -2.45
C ARG A 64 11.56 -5.82 -1.20
N GLY A 65 10.75 -5.22 -0.34
CA GLY A 65 11.21 -4.50 0.86
C GLY A 65 11.80 -3.12 0.54
N PRO A 66 11.94 -2.24 1.53
CA PRO A 66 12.31 -0.83 1.32
C PRO A 66 13.70 -0.65 0.69
N ILE A 67 14.65 -1.52 1.03
CA ILE A 67 16.07 -1.41 0.60
C ILE A 67 16.23 -1.73 -0.90
N ASN A 68 15.39 -2.62 -1.45
CA ASN A 68 15.54 -3.10 -2.83
C ASN A 68 14.57 -2.41 -3.81
N ARG A 69 13.88 -1.36 -3.40
CA ARG A 69 12.97 -0.58 -4.26
C ARG A 69 13.75 0.47 -5.03
N SER A 70 13.55 0.53 -6.34
CA SER A 70 14.09 1.62 -7.15
C SER A 70 13.30 2.92 -6.91
N GLU A 71 13.85 4.07 -7.32
CA GLU A 71 13.13 5.36 -7.29
C GLU A 71 11.81 5.28 -8.10
N ALA A 72 11.82 4.58 -9.23
CA ALA A 72 10.62 4.36 -10.04
C ALA A 72 9.56 3.56 -9.28
N ASP A 73 9.96 2.59 -8.46
CA ASP A 73 9.02 1.82 -7.64
C ASP A 73 8.45 2.65 -6.49
N GLN A 74 9.25 3.55 -5.92
CA GLN A 74 8.76 4.49 -4.91
C GLN A 74 7.76 5.46 -5.53
N ALA A 75 8.09 6.06 -6.67
CA ALA A 75 7.17 6.94 -7.39
C ALA A 75 5.88 6.20 -7.79
N TYR A 76 6.00 4.94 -8.22
CA TYR A 76 4.84 4.10 -8.55
C TYR A 76 3.94 3.86 -7.33
N LEU A 77 4.52 3.58 -6.15
CA LEU A 77 3.74 3.47 -4.90
C LEU A 77 2.97 4.77 -4.63
N PHE A 78 3.65 5.92 -4.59
CA PHE A 78 2.98 7.19 -4.29
C PHE A 78 1.96 7.63 -5.35
N THR A 79 2.08 7.16 -6.59
CA THR A 79 1.14 7.50 -7.68
C THR A 79 -0.09 6.60 -7.70
N HIS A 80 0.08 5.31 -7.43
CA HIS A 80 -0.96 4.30 -7.64
C HIS A 80 -1.59 3.78 -6.35
N ASP A 81 -0.97 3.99 -5.19
CA ASP A 81 -1.57 3.71 -3.89
C ASP A 81 -2.39 4.93 -3.44
N GLN A 82 -3.70 4.88 -3.69
CA GLN A 82 -4.61 5.99 -3.38
C GLN A 82 -4.54 6.41 -1.90
N ARG A 83 -4.50 5.44 -0.97
CA ARG A 83 -4.48 5.75 0.47
C ARG A 83 -3.15 6.36 0.88
N LEU A 84 -2.03 5.87 0.35
CA LEU A 84 -0.72 6.49 0.61
C LEU A 84 -0.65 7.90 0.02
N ALA A 85 -1.19 8.11 -1.18
CA ALA A 85 -1.26 9.43 -1.82
C ALA A 85 -2.11 10.41 -1.00
N GLU A 86 -3.27 9.97 -0.51
CA GLU A 86 -4.15 10.77 0.36
C GLU A 86 -3.44 11.18 1.66
N ILE A 87 -2.73 10.25 2.30
CA ILE A 87 -1.94 10.53 3.51
C ILE A 87 -0.81 11.53 3.20
N ALA A 88 -0.05 11.31 2.12
CA ALA A 88 1.05 12.17 1.72
C ALA A 88 0.57 13.59 1.35
N ALA A 89 -0.58 13.70 0.69
CA ALA A 89 -1.19 14.97 0.30
C ALA A 89 -1.61 15.84 1.50
N GLN A 90 -1.78 15.25 2.69
CA GLN A 90 -2.06 16.04 3.90
C GLN A 90 -0.89 16.94 4.29
N GLY A 91 0.33 16.66 3.82
CA GLY A 91 1.54 17.44 4.14
C GLY A 91 1.87 17.46 5.64
N LYS A 92 1.24 16.57 6.43
CA LYS A 92 1.47 16.45 7.86
C LYS A 92 2.78 15.69 8.08
N PRO A 93 3.62 16.13 9.03
CA PRO A 93 4.75 15.31 9.45
C PRO A 93 4.23 14.05 10.19
N PRO A 94 5.02 12.96 10.24
CA PRO A 94 4.58 11.67 10.78
C PRO A 94 3.98 11.75 12.20
N GLU A 95 4.49 12.64 13.05
CA GLU A 95 4.00 12.85 14.43
C GLU A 95 2.63 13.52 14.53
N LYS A 96 2.04 13.94 13.41
CA LYS A 96 0.68 14.51 13.32
C LYS A 96 -0.29 13.61 12.56
N LEU A 97 0.15 12.45 12.10
CA LEU A 97 -0.72 11.45 11.51
C LEU A 97 -1.45 10.68 12.63
N THR A 98 -2.64 10.19 12.36
CA THR A 98 -3.30 9.21 13.24
C THR A 98 -2.53 7.89 13.26
N ALA A 99 -2.79 7.03 14.24
CA ALA A 99 -2.17 5.72 14.38
C ALA A 99 -2.42 4.86 13.12
N ASP A 100 -3.61 4.94 12.53
CA ASP A 100 -3.95 4.17 11.33
C ASP A 100 -3.32 4.73 10.04
N GLU A 101 -3.17 6.05 9.93
CA GLU A 101 -2.43 6.67 8.84
C GLU A 101 -0.93 6.36 8.94
N LEU A 102 -0.37 6.46 10.15
CA LEU A 102 1.03 6.16 10.42
C LEU A 102 1.33 4.66 10.21
N ASP A 103 0.45 3.76 10.68
CA ASP A 103 0.53 2.31 10.42
C ASP A 103 0.53 2.02 8.92
N TYR A 104 -0.40 2.62 8.17
CA TYR A 104 -0.50 2.42 6.74
C TYR A 104 0.74 2.94 6.02
N MET A 105 1.17 4.17 6.32
CA MET A 105 2.36 4.77 5.73
C MET A 105 3.60 3.92 6.01
N GLN A 106 3.80 3.48 7.26
CA GLN A 106 4.94 2.65 7.63
C GLN A 106 4.93 1.30 6.88
N LYS A 107 3.77 0.63 6.80
CA LYS A 107 3.62 -0.62 6.03
C LYS A 107 3.87 -0.44 4.53
N ALA A 108 3.25 0.57 3.92
CA ALA A 108 3.31 0.80 2.48
C ALA A 108 4.73 1.19 2.02
N THR A 109 5.39 2.05 2.78
CA THR A 109 6.77 2.49 2.51
C THR A 109 7.82 1.46 2.94
N GLY A 110 7.43 0.42 3.69
CA GLY A 110 8.32 -0.61 4.21
C GLY A 110 9.16 -0.14 5.40
N MET A 111 8.77 0.95 6.06
CA MET A 111 9.37 1.37 7.32
C MET A 111 8.96 0.43 8.47
N VAL A 112 9.70 0.50 9.57
CA VAL A 112 9.35 -0.19 10.81
C VAL A 112 7.95 0.25 11.26
N ASN A 113 7.01 -0.70 11.28
CA ASN A 113 5.66 -0.43 11.72
C ASN A 113 5.54 -0.48 13.25
N THR A 114 5.79 0.68 13.86
CA THR A 114 5.66 0.87 15.30
C THR A 114 4.22 0.67 15.78
N MET A 115 3.22 1.11 15.01
CA MET A 115 1.82 1.09 15.40
C MET A 115 1.23 -0.33 15.50
N ALA A 116 1.88 -1.34 14.92
CA ALA A 116 1.53 -2.74 15.13
C ALA A 116 1.72 -3.23 16.57
N ASN A 117 2.58 -2.58 17.35
CA ASN A 117 2.87 -2.96 18.75
C ASN A 117 1.95 -2.26 19.76
N LEU A 118 0.89 -1.61 19.27
CA LEU A 118 -0.12 -0.95 20.09
C LEU A 118 -1.46 -1.69 19.97
N SER A 119 -2.11 -1.88 21.10
CA SER A 119 -3.50 -2.34 21.14
C SER A 119 -4.46 -1.26 20.59
N PRO A 120 -5.70 -1.61 20.23
CA PRO A 120 -6.69 -0.63 19.76
C PRO A 120 -6.91 0.55 20.74
N ALA A 121 -6.91 0.29 22.06
CA ALA A 121 -7.05 1.35 23.06
C ALA A 121 -5.84 2.29 23.09
N GLU A 122 -4.64 1.77 22.87
CA GLU A 122 -3.41 2.56 22.85
C GLU A 122 -3.27 3.35 21.54
N LYS A 123 -3.78 2.81 20.42
CA LYS A 123 -3.94 3.59 19.18
C LYS A 123 -4.92 4.75 19.38
N ALA A 124 -6.05 4.51 20.04
CA ALA A 124 -6.99 5.58 20.36
C ALA A 124 -6.38 6.65 21.30
N LEU A 125 -5.55 6.22 22.27
CA LEU A 125 -4.79 7.15 23.11
C LEU A 125 -3.80 8.00 22.29
N TYR A 126 -3.10 7.37 21.33
CA TYR A 126 -2.22 8.07 20.39
C TYR A 126 -3.00 9.10 19.56
N ASP A 127 -4.13 8.70 18.97
CA ASP A 127 -4.98 9.59 18.18
C ASP A 127 -5.50 10.76 19.02
N LYS A 128 -5.84 10.54 20.29
CA LYS A 128 -6.23 11.60 21.22
C LYS A 128 -5.09 12.58 21.49
N ALA A 129 -3.85 12.10 21.64
CA ALA A 129 -2.68 12.95 21.79
C ALA A 129 -2.43 13.79 20.53
N VAL A 130 -2.55 13.20 19.33
CA VAL A 130 -2.43 13.91 18.05
C VAL A 130 -3.53 14.96 17.89
N ALA A 131 -4.79 14.60 18.15
CA ALA A 131 -5.95 15.49 18.02
C ALA A 131 -5.90 16.68 19.00
N SER A 132 -5.31 16.49 20.18
CA SER A 132 -5.08 17.57 21.15
C SER A 132 -3.84 18.43 20.85
N GLY A 133 -3.11 18.13 19.77
CA GLY A 133 -1.87 18.82 19.41
C GLY A 133 -0.68 18.47 20.32
N ASN A 134 -0.82 17.47 21.20
CA ASN A 134 0.25 17.01 22.08
C ASN A 134 1.16 16.01 21.36
N THR A 135 1.89 16.51 20.36
CA THR A 135 2.81 15.70 19.54
C THR A 135 3.93 15.08 20.37
N ALA A 136 4.33 15.71 21.48
CA ALA A 136 5.30 15.15 22.41
C ALA A 136 4.76 13.91 23.15
N ALA A 137 3.50 13.91 23.60
CA ALA A 137 2.87 12.72 24.17
C ALA A 137 2.70 11.61 23.13
N ALA A 138 2.29 11.96 21.90
CA ALA A 138 2.21 11.02 20.78
C ALA A 138 3.60 10.38 20.50
N ALA A 139 4.67 11.18 20.48
CA ALA A 139 6.04 10.68 20.33
C ALA A 139 6.45 9.75 21.49
N GLY A 140 6.04 10.05 22.73
CA GLY A 140 6.22 9.16 23.88
C GLY A 140 5.56 7.78 23.67
N ILE A 141 4.33 7.76 23.13
CA ILE A 141 3.64 6.50 22.79
C ILE A 141 4.36 5.75 21.67
N SER A 142 4.83 6.44 20.63
CA SER A 142 5.63 5.82 19.56
C SER A 142 6.93 5.20 20.09
N GLN A 143 7.57 5.81 21.09
CA GLN A 143 8.75 5.25 21.74
C GLN A 143 8.44 3.98 22.55
N ILE A 144 7.30 3.93 23.25
CA ILE A 144 6.82 2.70 23.89
C ILE A 144 6.64 1.60 22.85
N ALA A 145 6.03 1.93 21.72
CA ALA A 145 5.83 0.99 20.63
C ALA A 145 7.16 0.45 20.07
N LEU A 146 8.21 1.28 20.00
CA LEU A 146 9.57 0.85 19.66
C LEU A 146 10.17 -0.08 20.71
N VAL A 147 10.03 0.22 22.01
CA VAL A 147 10.51 -0.65 23.09
C VAL A 147 9.85 -2.04 23.00
N ARG A 148 8.55 -2.09 22.72
CA ARG A 148 7.80 -3.34 22.55
C ARG A 148 8.29 -4.19 21.38
N MET A 149 8.74 -3.55 20.31
CA MET A 149 9.31 -4.26 19.17
C MET A 149 10.58 -5.04 19.54
N MET A 150 11.30 -4.63 20.59
CA MET A 150 12.51 -5.31 21.07
C MET A 150 12.22 -6.63 21.80
N GLY A 151 10.95 -6.96 22.05
CA GLY A 151 10.50 -8.23 22.61
C GLY A 151 9.98 -8.14 24.04
N HIS A 152 10.00 -9.28 24.75
CA HIS A 152 9.37 -9.45 26.08
C HIS A 152 10.22 -9.01 27.28
N THR A 153 11.40 -8.44 27.05
CA THR A 153 12.30 -8.06 28.14
C THR A 153 12.91 -6.68 27.86
N ALA A 154 12.59 -5.72 28.73
CA ALA A 154 13.20 -4.39 28.73
C ALA A 154 13.69 -4.00 30.13
N GLY A 155 14.67 -3.10 30.19
CA GLY A 155 15.17 -2.54 31.45
C GLY A 155 14.24 -1.45 31.98
N GLY A 156 13.99 -1.47 33.29
CA GLY A 156 13.22 -0.50 34.04
C GLY A 156 14.05 0.19 35.14
N ALA A 157 13.37 0.94 36.01
CA ALA A 157 14.01 1.65 37.11
C ALA A 157 14.82 0.72 38.04
N GLY A 158 15.98 1.19 38.48
CA GLY A 158 16.82 0.48 39.47
C GLY A 158 17.40 -0.85 39.00
N GLY A 159 17.49 -1.09 37.68
CA GLY A 159 17.99 -2.34 37.12
C GLY A 159 16.95 -3.47 37.08
N ALA A 160 15.69 -3.18 37.37
CA ALA A 160 14.61 -4.14 37.19
C ALA A 160 14.40 -4.46 35.70
N THR A 161 13.84 -5.63 35.40
CA THR A 161 13.33 -5.95 34.06
C THR A 161 11.81 -6.05 34.09
N TYR A 162 11.19 -5.83 32.94
CA TYR A 162 9.74 -5.96 32.78
C TYR A 162 9.40 -6.40 31.35
N ASP A 163 8.16 -6.87 31.16
CA ASP A 163 7.63 -7.22 29.85
C ASP A 163 6.90 -6.02 29.21
N PRO A 164 7.50 -5.34 28.22
CA PRO A 164 6.90 -4.16 27.62
C PRO A 164 5.64 -4.50 26.80
N LEU A 165 5.52 -5.71 26.25
CA LEU A 165 4.36 -6.12 25.44
C LEU A 165 3.10 -6.27 26.30
N ASN A 166 3.26 -6.72 27.54
CA ASN A 166 2.16 -6.92 28.49
C ASN A 166 1.98 -5.77 29.48
N THR A 167 2.87 -4.77 29.47
CA THR A 167 2.78 -3.62 30.37
C THR A 167 1.93 -2.51 29.77
N ALA A 168 0.84 -2.17 30.45
CA ALA A 168 -0.07 -1.11 30.03
C ALA A 168 0.58 0.29 30.04
N ILE A 169 0.19 1.14 29.10
CA ILE A 169 0.59 2.55 29.05
C ILE A 169 -0.21 3.34 30.09
N THR A 170 0.37 3.48 31.28
CA THR A 170 -0.15 4.32 32.38
C THR A 170 0.94 5.25 32.88
N ALA A 171 0.60 6.39 33.48
CA ALA A 171 1.58 7.35 33.99
C ALA A 171 2.63 6.67 34.91
N ALA A 172 2.17 5.82 35.83
CA ALA A 172 3.03 5.08 36.76
C ALA A 172 3.97 4.09 36.03
N ASN A 173 3.47 3.37 35.02
CA ASN A 173 4.30 2.43 34.26
C ASN A 173 5.28 3.15 33.34
N VAL A 174 4.89 4.29 32.76
CA VAL A 174 5.78 5.11 31.93
C VAL A 174 6.93 5.63 32.76
N GLU A 175 6.64 6.18 33.93
CA GLU A 175 7.66 6.66 34.87
C GLU A 175 8.58 5.51 35.31
N ARG A 176 8.02 4.41 35.81
CA ARG A 176 8.79 3.32 36.43
C ARG A 176 9.55 2.45 35.43
N TYR A 177 9.01 2.27 34.21
CA TYR A 177 9.51 1.25 33.28
C TYR A 177 9.94 1.88 31.94
N PHE A 178 9.00 2.38 31.14
CA PHE A 178 9.29 2.79 29.76
C PHE A 178 10.34 3.91 29.67
N SER A 179 10.31 4.88 30.58
CA SER A 179 11.26 6.00 30.59
C SER A 179 12.72 5.57 30.82
N HIS A 180 12.93 4.38 31.38
CA HIS A 180 14.25 3.81 31.67
C HIS A 180 14.73 2.83 30.59
N SER A 181 13.86 2.45 29.65
CA SER A 181 14.19 1.49 28.58
C SER A 181 14.92 2.11 27.40
N ILE A 182 15.00 3.44 27.35
CA ILE A 182 15.64 4.18 26.26
C ILE A 182 16.76 5.04 26.84
N VAL A 183 17.98 4.83 26.33
CA VAL A 183 19.11 5.70 26.59
C VAL A 183 19.24 6.67 25.42
N ASP A 184 18.71 7.87 25.58
CA ASP A 184 18.76 8.93 24.58
C ASP A 184 19.52 10.16 25.13
N PRO A 185 20.77 10.38 24.71
CA PRO A 185 21.57 11.54 25.14
C PRO A 185 20.97 12.90 24.72
N SER A 186 20.11 12.94 23.69
CA SER A 186 19.50 14.18 23.22
C SER A 186 18.37 14.68 24.13
N GLY A 187 17.86 13.81 25.01
CA GLY A 187 16.77 14.11 25.94
C GLY A 187 15.38 14.16 25.30
N GLN A 188 15.25 13.90 24.00
CA GLN A 188 13.96 13.89 23.29
C GLN A 188 13.05 12.78 23.80
N ALA A 189 13.61 11.61 24.10
CA ALA A 189 12.87 10.52 24.72
C ALA A 189 12.29 10.88 26.08
N LYS A 190 13.13 11.48 26.92
CA LYS A 190 12.73 11.95 28.24
C LYS A 190 11.60 12.98 28.15
N ALA A 191 11.71 13.96 27.24
CA ALA A 191 10.68 14.96 27.04
C ALA A 191 9.34 14.34 26.57
N GLY A 192 9.40 13.38 25.64
CA GLY A 192 8.21 12.66 25.18
C GLY A 192 7.52 11.87 26.28
N PHE A 193 8.27 11.15 27.13
CA PHE A 193 7.71 10.43 28.27
C PHE A 193 7.10 11.35 29.33
N GLN A 194 7.73 12.50 29.60
CA GLN A 194 7.19 13.50 30.52
C GLN A 194 5.88 14.10 30.00
N ALA A 195 5.82 14.43 28.71
CA ALA A 195 4.60 14.91 28.08
C ALA A 195 3.48 13.84 28.12
N LEU A 196 3.83 12.57 27.89
CA LEU A 196 2.90 11.45 27.99
C LEU A 196 2.37 11.25 29.40
N ILE A 197 3.23 11.32 30.43
CA ILE A 197 2.80 11.24 31.84
C ILE A 197 1.81 12.36 32.17
N ALA A 198 2.12 13.59 31.78
CA ALA A 198 1.22 14.73 31.99
C ALA A 198 -0.12 14.55 31.27
N PHE A 199 -0.08 14.08 30.02
CA PHE A 199 -1.26 13.80 29.22
C PHE A 199 -2.15 12.72 29.86
N LEU A 200 -1.57 11.60 30.29
CA LEU A 200 -2.29 10.51 30.96
C LEU A 200 -2.92 10.94 32.29
N ASN A 201 -2.26 11.83 33.03
CA ASN A 201 -2.82 12.36 34.28
C ASN A 201 -3.98 13.32 34.02
N ALA A 202 -3.89 14.16 32.99
CA ALA A 202 -4.99 15.03 32.59
C ALA A 202 -6.19 14.22 32.06
N ASP A 203 -5.92 13.17 31.28
CA ASP A 203 -6.92 12.28 30.71
C ASP A 203 -7.77 11.55 31.76
N ARG A 204 -7.19 11.28 32.93
CA ARG A 204 -7.87 10.61 34.04
C ARG A 204 -8.81 11.52 34.83
N VAL A 205 -8.62 12.84 34.73
CA VAL A 205 -9.36 13.85 35.51
C VAL A 205 -10.48 14.50 34.68
N GLY A 206 -10.41 14.44 33.35
CA GLY A 206 -11.44 14.92 32.42
C GLY A 206 -12.49 13.87 32.10
#